data_AF-A4WND9-F1
#
_entry.id   AF-A4WND9-F1
#
_cell.length_a   1.000
_cell.length_b   1.000
_cell.length_c   1.000
_cell.angle_alpha   90.00
_cell.angle_beta   90.00
_cell.angle_gamma   90.00
#
_symmetry.space_group_name_H-M   'P 1'
#
loop_
_entity.id
_entity.type
_entity.pdbx_description
1 polymer ?
#
loop_
_entity_poly.entity_id
_entity_poly.type
_entity_poly.pdbx_seq_one_letter_code
_entity_poly.pdbx_strand_id
1 'polypeptide(L)' 'MKSIIGTNVQNQVSSFCTVIWRGEKYRVLCTPSYLLSVATKIAEAERVSYFDIYKRLVASLGSEYSEARAAVSVLLSEK' A
#
# COMPACT_ATOMS: atom_id res chain seq x y z
N MET A 1 5.25 8.64 -32.56
CA MET A 1 4.38 7.63 -31.90
C MET A 1 5.21 6.39 -31.58
N LYS A 2 5.62 6.21 -30.33
CA LYS A 2 6.09 4.91 -29.81
C LYS A 2 5.57 4.82 -28.38
N SER A 3 4.46 4.11 -28.24
CA SER A 3 3.88 3.76 -26.94
C SER A 3 4.68 2.58 -26.39
N ILE A 4 5.37 2.79 -25.27
CA ILE A 4 6.08 1.73 -24.53
C ILE A 4 5.40 1.66 -23.17
N ILE A 5 4.23 1.03 -23.11
CA ILE A 5 3.67 0.55 -21.85
C ILE A 5 4.15 -0.90 -21.72
N GLY A 6 5.41 -1.05 -21.33
CA GLY A 6 5.94 -2.30 -20.83
C GLY A 6 5.56 -2.42 -19.36
N THR A 7 4.32 -2.82 -19.06
CA THR A 7 3.97 -3.28 -17.71
C THR A 7 4.73 -4.58 -17.46
N ASN A 8 5.88 -4.46 -16.79
CA ASN A 8 6.65 -5.58 -16.29
C ASN A 8 5.83 -6.26 -15.17
N VAL A 9 4.96 -7.19 -15.60
CA VAL A 9 4.20 -8.09 -14.73
C VAL A 9 4.88 -9.44 -14.83
N GLN A 10 5.95 -9.69 -14.07
CA GLN A 10 6.41 -11.05 -13.70
C GLN A 10 7.66 -10.99 -12.82
N ASN A 11 7.45 -10.80 -11.50
CA ASN A 11 8.04 -11.67 -10.47
C ASN A 11 7.40 -11.39 -9.10
N GLN A 12 6.10 -11.65 -8.93
CA GLN A 12 5.50 -11.66 -7.59
C GLN A 12 5.91 -12.95 -6.86
N VAL A 13 7.10 -12.95 -6.29
CA VAL A 13 7.28 -13.64 -5.01
C VAL A 13 6.22 -13.03 -4.09
N SER A 14 5.33 -13.84 -3.50
CA SER A 14 4.33 -13.35 -2.54
C SER A 14 5.04 -12.85 -1.29
N SER A 15 5.65 -11.67 -1.39
CA SER A 15 6.35 -11.02 -0.31
C SER A 15 5.31 -10.50 0.66
N PHE A 16 5.27 -11.10 1.83
CA PHE A 16 4.49 -10.59 2.95
C PHE A 16 5.21 -9.39 3.55
N CYS A 17 4.48 -8.35 3.90
CA CYS A 17 4.98 -7.22 4.69
C CYS A 17 4.32 -7.21 6.07
N THR A 18 4.97 -6.54 7.01
CA THR A 18 4.37 -6.23 8.32
C THR A 18 3.84 -4.81 8.28
N VAL A 19 2.55 -4.63 8.55
CA VAL A 19 1.91 -3.33 8.77
C VAL A 19 1.57 -3.20 10.25
N ILE A 20 1.58 -1.96 10.75
CA ILE A 20 1.19 -1.66 12.13
C ILE A 20 -0.15 -0.94 12.12
N TRP A 21 -1.15 -1.52 12.77
CA TRP A 21 -2.46 -0.91 12.95
C TRP A 21 -2.81 -0.89 14.43
N ARG A 22 -3.11 0.30 14.97
CA ARG A 22 -3.44 0.51 16.40
C ARG A 22 -2.43 -0.12 17.38
N GLY A 23 -1.15 -0.14 17.01
CA GLY A 23 -0.08 -0.72 17.83
C GLY A 23 0.12 -2.23 17.67
N GLU A 24 -0.75 -2.90 16.91
CA GLU A 24 -0.63 -4.32 16.59
C GLU A 24 0.06 -4.53 15.24
N LYS A 25 0.84 -5.61 15.13
CA LYS A 25 1.56 -5.98 13.92
C LYS A 25 0.77 -7.02 13.13
N TYR A 26 0.50 -6.74 11.87
CA TYR A 26 -0.22 -7.63 10.97
C TYR A 26 0.67 -8.02 9.80
N ARG A 27 0.77 -9.32 9.53
CA ARG A 27 1.46 -9.85 8.36
C ARG A 27 0.47 -9.95 7.20
N VAL A 28 0.69 -9.17 6.15
CA VAL A 28 -0.23 -9.03 5.01
C VAL A 28 0.52 -9.20 3.70
N LEU A 29 -0.20 -9.49 2.62
CA LEU A 29 0.42 -9.51 1.29
C LEU A 29 0.86 -8.09 0.93
N CYS A 30 2.13 -7.93 0.55
CA CYS A 30 2.69 -6.62 0.20
C CYS A 30 2.36 -6.22 -1.24
N THR A 31 1.09 -6.31 -1.59
CA THR A 31 0.58 -5.85 -2.89
C THR A 31 -0.29 -4.62 -2.67
N PRO A 32 -0.20 -3.59 -3.54
CA PRO A 32 -1.02 -2.40 -3.42
C PRO A 32 -2.52 -2.71 -3.34
N SER A 33 -2.99 -3.67 -4.14
CA SER A 33 -4.39 -4.12 -4.16
C SER A 33 -4.83 -4.76 -2.83
N TYR A 34 -3.98 -5.59 -2.21
CA TYR A 34 -4.30 -6.19 -0.91
C TYR A 34 -4.31 -5.13 0.20
N LEU A 35 -3.34 -4.23 0.23
CA LEU A 35 -3.31 -3.12 1.19
C LEU A 35 -4.53 -2.21 1.05
N LEU A 36 -4.99 -1.96 -0.18
CA LEU A 36 -6.22 -1.21 -0.43
C LEU A 36 -7.44 -1.97 0.08
N SER A 37 -7.54 -3.28 -0.16
CA SER A 37 -8.63 -4.10 0.36
C SER A 37 -8.70 -4.10 1.89
N VAL A 38 -7.54 -4.20 2.55
CA VAL A 38 -7.43 -4.07 4.02
C VAL A 38 -7.89 -2.68 4.47
N ALA A 39 -7.44 -1.62 3.79
CA ALA A 39 -7.82 -0.25 4.10
C ALA A 39 -9.33 -0.02 4.01
N THR A 40 -9.99 -0.56 2.97
CA THR A 40 -11.44 -0.48 2.79
C THR A 40 -12.19 -1.16 3.94
N LYS A 41 -11.81 -2.38 4.32
CA LYS A 41 -12.47 -3.11 5.43
C LYS A 41 -12.34 -2.38 6.76
N ILE A 42 -11.15 -1.82 7.05
CA ILE A 42 -10.93 -1.03 8.26
C ILE A 42 -11.75 0.26 8.21
N ALA A 43 -11.79 0.93 7.06
CA ALA A 43 -12.57 2.15 6.89
C ALA A 43 -14.08 1.93 7.07
N GLU A 44 -14.61 0.82 6.57
CA GLU A 44 -16.00 0.42 6.80
C GLU A 44 -16.28 0.19 8.30
N ALA A 45 -15.39 -0.52 8.99
CA ALA A 45 -15.52 -0.81 10.42
C ALA A 45 -15.40 0.44 11.29
N GLU A 46 -14.49 1.35 10.96
CA GLU A 46 -14.20 2.56 11.74
C GLU A 46 -14.98 3.80 11.25
N ARG A 47 -15.76 3.70 10.17
CA ARG A 47 -16.48 4.80 9.50
C ARG A 47 -15.59 6.01 9.17
N VAL A 48 -14.44 5.72 8.59
CA VAL A 48 -13.41 6.69 8.21
C VAL A 48 -13.06 6.54 6.73
N SER A 49 -12.30 7.49 6.17
CA SER A 49 -11.88 7.41 4.77
C SER A 49 -10.89 6.27 4.55
N TYR A 50 -11.21 5.34 3.63
CA TYR A 50 -10.29 4.25 3.23
C TYR A 50 -8.95 4.80 2.73
N PHE A 51 -8.95 5.99 2.17
CA PHE A 51 -7.75 6.63 1.66
C PHE A 51 -6.77 7.00 2.78
N ASP A 52 -7.29 7.52 3.90
CA ASP A 52 -6.45 7.85 5.06
C ASP A 52 -5.90 6.60 5.74
N ILE A 53 -6.69 5.52 5.77
CA ILE A 53 -6.23 4.21 6.26
C ILE A 53 -5.14 3.65 5.36
N TYR A 54 -5.35 3.70 4.04
CA TYR A 54 -4.37 3.21 3.08
C TYR A 54 -3.03 3.94 3.22
N LYS A 55 -3.05 5.28 3.35
CA LYS A 55 -1.84 6.07 3.63
C LYS A 55 -1.13 5.62 4.89
N ARG A 56 -1.87 5.41 5.99
CA ARG A 56 -1.29 4.94 7.27
C ARG A 56 -0.69 3.54 7.15
N LEU A 57 -1.35 2.63 6.44
CA LEU A 57 -0.84 1.27 6.21
C LEU A 57 0.47 1.32 5.43
N VAL A 58 0.52 2.08 4.32
CA VAL A 58 1.74 2.27 3.52
C VAL A 58 2.86 2.92 4.36
N ALA A 59 2.52 3.95 5.13
CA ALA A 59 3.44 4.63 6.04
C ALA A 59 3.86 3.80 7.26
N SER A 60 3.31 2.58 7.44
CA SER A 60 3.71 1.63 8.48
C SER A 60 4.60 0.49 7.97
N LEU A 61 4.75 0.33 6.65
CA LEU A 61 5.57 -0.73 6.04
C LEU A 61 7.05 -0.65 6.46
N GLY A 62 7.79 -1.76 6.56
CA GLY A 62 9.21 -1.71 6.93
C GLY A 62 10.07 -0.80 6.02
N SER A 63 11.28 -0.45 6.46
CA SER A 63 12.24 0.37 5.69
C SER A 63 12.57 -0.20 4.31
N GLU A 64 12.39 -1.51 4.15
CA GLU A 64 12.46 -2.27 2.89
C GLU A 64 11.46 -1.80 1.81
N TYR A 65 10.43 -1.02 2.19
CA TYR A 65 9.44 -0.44 1.28
C TYR A 65 9.54 1.09 1.20
N SER A 66 10.70 1.67 1.53
CA SER A 66 10.94 3.11 1.50
C SER A 66 10.72 3.75 0.12
N GLU A 67 11.11 3.06 -0.97
CA GLU A 67 10.85 3.51 -2.34
C GLU A 67 9.35 3.50 -2.67
N ALA A 68 8.62 2.47 -2.26
CA ALA A 68 7.17 2.40 -2.43
C ALA A 68 6.45 3.50 -1.64
N ARG A 69 6.91 3.80 -0.42
CA ARG A 69 6.43 4.93 0.38
C ARG A 69 6.69 6.26 -0.31
N ALA A 70 7.89 6.46 -0.88
CA ALA A 70 8.24 7.68 -1.60
C ALA A 70 7.37 7.85 -2.86
N ALA A 71 7.23 6.80 -3.67
CA ALA A 71 6.39 6.81 -4.87
C ALA A 71 4.92 7.10 -4.54
N VAL A 72 4.36 6.46 -3.51
CA VAL A 72 3.01 6.73 -3.03
C VAL A 72 2.90 8.17 -2.51
N SER A 73 3.88 8.68 -1.76
CA SER A 73 3.87 10.08 -1.30
C SER A 73 3.87 11.09 -2.45
N VAL A 74 4.60 10.81 -3.54
CA VAL A 74 4.61 11.65 -4.75
C VAL A 74 3.25 11.59 -5.46
N LEU A 75 2.74 10.39 -5.73
CA LEU A 75 1.43 10.20 -6.38
C LEU A 75 0.27 10.82 -5.59
N LEU A 76 0.38 10.88 -4.27
CA LEU A 76 -0.61 11.47 -3.38
C LEU A 76 -0.44 12.99 -3.18
N SER A 77 0.69 13.56 -3.62
CA SER A 77 0.97 15.00 -3.56
C SER A 77 0.61 15.71 -4.87
N GLU A 78 0.47 14.98 -5.97
CA GLU A 78 -0.05 15.54 -7.22
C GLU A 78 -1.56 15.76 -7.09
N LYS A 79 -1.96 17.03 -7.20
CA LYS A 79 -3.32 17.56 -7.08
C LYS A 79 -3.90 17.87 -8.45
#